data_AF-A0A9E5S0V8-F1
#
_entry.id   AF-A0A9E5S0V8-F1
#
_cell.length_a   1.000
_cell.length_b   1.000
_cell.length_c   1.000
_cell.angle_alpha   90.00
_cell.angle_beta   90.00
_cell.angle_gamma   90.00
#
_symmetry.space_group_name_H-M   'P 1'
#
loop_
_entity.id
_entity.type
_entity.pdbx_description
1 polymer ?
#
loop_
_entity_poly.entity_id
_entity_poly.type
_entity_poly.pdbx_seq_one_letter_code
_entity_poly.pdbx_strand_id
1 'polypeptide(L)'
;MIVKADLDICRKGIQAHVGKRVRLRSNGGRKRTIIQEGVLENCYPNVFTVRCSKLNSYQGMVTYSYVDVLTRNVEIVVEPLDELKN
;
A
#
# COMPACT_ATOMS: atom_id res chain seq x y z
N MET A 1 19.69 8.41 6.41
CA MET A 1 19.51 7.30 7.37
C MET A 1 18.05 7.28 7.74
N ILE A 2 17.37 6.13 7.65
CA ILE A 2 16.00 5.96 8.18
C ILE A 2 16.16 5.61 9.67
N VAL A 3 15.51 6.35 10.55
CA VAL A 3 15.51 6.08 11.99
C VAL A 3 14.18 5.50 12.45
N LYS A 4 14.14 4.93 13.65
CA LYS A 4 12.94 4.28 14.20
C LYS A 4 11.70 5.18 14.18
N ALA A 5 11.86 6.48 14.44
CA ALA A 5 10.77 7.45 14.42
C ALA A 5 10.10 7.54 13.04
N ASP A 6 10.86 7.47 11.94
CA ASP A 6 10.30 7.50 10.58
C ASP A 6 9.41 6.28 10.31
N LEU A 7 9.86 5.10 10.74
CA LEU A 7 9.07 3.86 10.63
C LEU A 7 7.79 3.94 11.46
N ASP A 8 7.87 4.47 12.68
CA ASP A 8 6.70 4.64 13.55
C ASP A 8 5.67 5.61 12.95
N ILE A 9 6.12 6.74 12.38
CA ILE A 9 5.24 7.71 11.72
C ILE A 9 4.62 7.11 10.46
N CYS A 10 5.42 6.48 9.60
CA CYS A 10 4.95 5.82 8.38
C CYS A 10 3.92 4.72 8.70
N ARG A 11 4.23 3.86 9.67
CA ARG A 11 3.34 2.80 10.13
C ARG A 11 2.03 3.35 10.64
N LYS A 12 2.05 4.36 11.52
CA LYS A 12 0.82 4.97 12.06
C LYS A 12 -0.01 5.63 10.95
N GLY A 13 0.64 6.30 10.00
CA GLY A 13 -0.01 6.89 8.84
C GLY A 13 -0.75 5.84 8.03
N ILE A 14 -0.09 4.76 7.64
CA ILE A 14 -0.72 3.67 6.87
C ILE A 14 -1.80 2.97 7.70
N GLN A 15 -1.56 2.69 8.97
CA GLN A 15 -2.51 2.02 9.87
C GLN A 15 -3.83 2.79 10.00
N ALA A 16 -3.82 4.12 9.95
CA ALA A 16 -5.02 4.96 9.99
C ALA A 16 -5.96 4.78 8.76
N HIS A 17 -5.49 4.09 7.73
CA HIS A 17 -6.25 3.83 6.49
C HIS A 17 -6.61 2.36 6.30
N VAL A 18 -6.42 1.50 7.30
CA VAL A 18 -6.89 0.11 7.25
C VAL A 18 -8.39 0.07 6.93
N GLY A 19 -8.77 -0.81 6.00
CA GLY A 19 -10.12 -0.93 5.47
C GLY A 19 -10.44 -0.03 4.28
N LYS A 20 -9.57 0.94 3.93
CA LYS A 20 -9.77 1.84 2.78
C LYS A 20 -9.19 1.25 1.50
N ARG A 21 -9.77 1.64 0.37
CA ARG A 21 -9.21 1.34 -0.95
C ARG A 21 -7.93 2.15 -1.17
N VAL A 22 -6.94 1.49 -1.76
CA VAL A 22 -5.63 2.07 -2.03
C VAL A 22 -5.15 1.66 -3.42
N ARG A 23 -4.41 2.56 -4.06
CA ARG A 23 -3.63 2.30 -5.26
C ARG A 23 -2.15 2.26 -4.89
N LEU A 24 -1.49 1.18 -5.32
CA LEU A 24 -0.06 0.97 -5.12
C LEU A 24 0.66 1.10 -6.46
N ARG A 25 1.76 1.83 -6.46
CA ARG A 25 2.70 1.93 -7.57
C ARG A 25 4.06 1.42 -7.12
N SER A 26 4.57 0.39 -7.78
CA SER A 26 5.88 -0.19 -7.46
C SER A 26 6.73 -0.43 -8.71
N ASN A 27 8.04 -0.47 -8.52
CA ASN A 27 8.98 -0.77 -9.59
C ASN A 27 9.11 -2.29 -9.79
N GLY A 28 8.69 -2.79 -10.95
CA GLY A 28 8.72 -4.20 -11.32
C GLY A 28 9.99 -4.64 -12.07
N GLY A 29 11.08 -3.87 -11.99
CA GLY A 29 12.33 -4.11 -12.71
C GLY A 29 12.65 -3.06 -13.78
N ARG A 30 13.42 -3.45 -14.81
CA ARG A 30 13.87 -2.52 -15.87
C ARG A 30 12.68 -1.93 -16.63
N LYS A 31 12.47 -0.61 -16.48
CA LYS A 31 11.43 0.19 -17.14
C LYS A 31 9.98 -0.33 -16.95
N ARG A 32 9.70 -1.13 -15.92
CA ARG A 32 8.35 -1.65 -15.64
C ARG A 32 7.80 -1.05 -14.36
N THR A 33 6.70 -0.30 -14.48
CA THR A 33 5.87 0.11 -13.34
C THR A 33 4.74 -0.89 -13.16
N ILE A 34 4.49 -1.33 -11.93
CA ILE A 34 3.36 -2.18 -11.56
C ILE A 34 2.36 -1.31 -10.80
N ILE A 35 1.13 -1.27 -11.30
CA ILE A 35 -0.01 -0.65 -10.61
C ILE A 35 -0.92 -1.75 -10.09
N GLN A 36 -1.27 -1.66 -8.81
CA GLN A 36 -2.20 -2.56 -8.15
C GLN A 36 -3.22 -1.75 -7.35
N GLU A 37 -4.45 -2.23 -7.33
CA GLU A 37 -5.54 -1.62 -6.58
C GLU A 37 -6.15 -2.68 -5.67
N GLY A 38 -6.50 -2.26 -4.46
CA GLY A 38 -7.03 -3.18 -3.46
C GLY A 38 -7.43 -2.47 -2.19
N VAL A 39 -7.79 -3.26 -1.17
CA VAL A 39 -8.12 -2.76 0.17
C VAL A 39 -6.93 -2.97 1.08
N LEU A 40 -6.51 -1.92 1.80
CA LEU A 40 -5.50 -2.05 2.85
C LEU A 40 -6.07 -2.90 3.98
N GLU A 41 -5.56 -4.12 4.14
CA GLU A 41 -6.18 -5.14 4.99
C GLU A 41 -5.58 -5.11 6.40
N ASN A 42 -4.28 -5.38 6.54
CA ASN A 42 -3.63 -5.46 7.84
C ASN A 42 -2.34 -4.63 7.88
N CYS A 43 -2.00 -4.11 9.06
CA CYS A 43 -0.73 -3.48 9.36
C CYS A 43 -0.02 -4.24 10.49
N TYR A 44 1.14 -4.81 10.17
CA TYR A 44 2.02 -5.52 11.11
C TYR A 44 3.20 -4.62 11.50
N PRO A 45 4.05 -5.00 12.48
CA PRO A 45 5.16 -4.15 12.91
C PRO A 45 6.12 -3.71 11.79
N ASN A 46 6.37 -4.54 10.78
CA ASN A 46 7.35 -4.26 9.73
C ASN A 46 6.77 -4.14 8.31
N VAL A 47 5.53 -4.59 8.11
CA VAL A 47 4.89 -4.69 6.80
C VAL A 47 3.40 -4.39 6.89
N PHE A 48 2.79 -4.06 5.76
CA PHE A 48 1.34 -3.97 5.59
C PHE A 48 0.90 -4.84 4.41
N THR A 49 -0.36 -5.23 4.41
CA THR A 49 -0.96 -6.09 3.39
C THR A 49 -2.10 -5.40 2.68
N VAL A 50 -2.17 -5.56 1.36
CA VAL A 50 -3.27 -5.04 0.54
C VAL A 50 -3.89 -6.20 -0.21
N ARG A 51 -5.21 -6.34 -0.08
CA ARG A 51 -6.00 -7.35 -0.78
C ARG A 51 -6.38 -6.81 -2.15
N CYS A 52 -5.73 -7.30 -3.20
CA CYS A 52 -5.98 -6.87 -4.58
C CYS A 52 -6.97 -7.82 -5.27
N SER A 53 -7.96 -7.26 -5.97
CA SER A 53 -8.84 -8.02 -6.85
C SER A 53 -8.31 -7.90 -8.28
N LYS A 54 -7.69 -8.96 -8.83
CA LYS A 54 -7.42 -9.04 -10.27
C LYS A 54 -8.35 -10.03 -10.97
N LEU A 55 -8.71 -9.68 -12.20
CA LEU A 55 -9.68 -10.34 -13.08
C LEU A 55 -9.28 -11.75 -13.56
N ASN A 56 -8.02 -12.17 -13.40
CA ASN A 56 -7.54 -13.49 -13.81
C ASN A 56 -7.04 -14.31 -12.59
N SER A 57 -7.99 -15.06 -12.03
CA SER A 57 -7.86 -16.33 -11.30
C SER A 57 -7.05 -16.42 -10.00
N TYR A 58 -6.39 -15.36 -9.54
CA TYR A 58 -5.85 -15.32 -8.18
C TYR A 58 -6.16 -13.96 -7.53
N GLN A 59 -7.03 -13.96 -6.52
CA GLN A 59 -7.11 -12.88 -5.55
C GLN A 59 -5.76 -12.82 -4.83
N GLY A 60 -4.94 -11.82 -5.17
CA GLY A 60 -3.59 -11.71 -4.65
C GLY A 60 -3.55 -10.75 -3.49
N MET A 61 -3.19 -11.24 -2.30
CA MET A 61 -2.68 -10.37 -1.24
C MET A 61 -1.26 -9.96 -1.61
N VAL A 62 -0.98 -8.66 -1.54
CA VAL A 62 0.39 -8.14 -1.69
C VAL A 62 0.86 -7.57 -0.38
N THR A 63 2.15 -7.69 -0.11
CA THR A 63 2.79 -7.26 1.13
C THR A 63 3.93 -6.33 0.81
N TYR A 64 4.01 -5.20 1.51
CA TYR A 64 5.09 -4.23 1.38
C TYR A 64 5.58 -3.78 2.76
N SER A 65 6.86 -3.44 2.85
CA SER A 65 7.43 -2.90 4.08
C SER A 65 7.25 -1.39 4.19
N TYR A 66 7.30 -0.86 5.40
CA TYR A 66 7.35 0.60 5.59
C TYR A 66 8.64 1.20 5.03
N VAL A 67 9.72 0.41 4.97
CA VAL A 67 10.97 0.81 4.32
C VAL A 67 10.76 1.00 2.83
N ASP A 68 9.96 0.16 2.16
CA ASP A 68 9.66 0.33 0.73
C ASP A 68 8.97 1.65 0.43
N VAL A 69 8.09 2.09 1.33
CA VAL A 69 7.41 3.39 1.23
C VAL A 69 8.40 4.53 1.47
N LEU A 70 9.19 4.45 2.55
CA LEU A 70 10.18 5.48 2.91
C LEU A 70 11.30 5.61 1.86
N THR A 71 11.62 4.53 1.14
CA THR A 71 12.62 4.51 0.06
C THR A 71 12.03 4.72 -1.33
N ARG A 72 10.70 4.94 -1.44
CA ARG A 72 9.97 5.11 -2.71
C ARG A 72 10.05 3.90 -3.67
N ASN A 73 10.34 2.71 -3.15
CA ASN A 73 10.15 1.47 -3.90
C ASN A 73 8.66 1.20 -4.14
N VAL A 74 7.82 1.70 -3.23
CA VAL A 74 6.36 1.71 -3.29
C VAL A 74 5.83 3.09 -2.99
N GLU A 75 4.90 3.54 -3.81
CA GLU A 75 4.03 4.67 -3.51
C GLU A 75 2.62 4.12 -3.24
N ILE A 76 2.01 4.60 -2.15
CA ILE A 76 0.64 4.26 -1.75
C ILE A 76 -0.22 5.52 -1.78
N VAL A 77 -1.37 5.42 -2.43
CA VAL A 77 -2.38 6.49 -2.49
C VAL A 77 -3.69 5.92 -1.97
N VAL A 78 -4.27 6.57 -0.97
CA VAL A 78 -5.60 6.24 -0.46
C VAL A 78 -6.63 6.82 -1.41
N GLU A 79 -7.54 5.99 -1.93
CA GLU A 79 -8.66 6.50 -2.70
C GLU A 79 -9.59 7.26 -1.75
N PRO A 80 -9.96 8.51 -2.07
CA PRO A 80 -10.98 9.20 -1.29
C PRO A 80 -12.24 8.33 -1.31
N LEU A 81 -12.87 8.17 -0.14
CA LEU A 81 -14.24 7.67 -0.10
C LEU A 81 -15.05 8.65 -0.94
N ASP A 82 -15.58 8.19 -2.08
CA ASP A 82 -16.53 8.96 -2.88
C ASP A 82 -17.64 9.42 -1.93
N GLU A 83 -17.56 10.67 -1.47
CA GLU A 83 -18.69 11.37 -0.88
C GLU A 83 -19.69 11.51 -2.02
N LEU A 84 -20.67 10.60 -2.03
CA LEU A 84 -21.87 10.61 -2.86
C LEU A 84 -21.67 11.10 -4.31
N LYS A 85 -21.52 10.15 -5.24
CA LYS A 85 -22.21 10.28 -6.53
C LYS A 85 -23.70 10.04 -6.28
N ASN A 86 -24.38 11.07 -5.76
CA ASN A 86 -25.82 11.18 -5.76
C ASN A 86 -26.30 11.49 -7.18
#